data_AF-A0A550HHX3-F1
#
_entry.id   AF-A0A550HHX3-F1
#
_cell.length_a   1.000
_cell.length_b   1.000
_cell.length_c   1.000
_cell.angle_alpha   90.00
_cell.angle_beta   90.00
_cell.angle_gamma   90.00
#
_symmetry.space_group_name_H-M   'P 1'
#
loop_
_entity.id
_entity.type
_entity.pdbx_description
1 polymer ?
#
loop_
_entity_poly.entity_id
_entity_poly.type
_entity_poly.pdbx_seq_one_letter_code
_entity_poly.pdbx_strand_id
1 'polypeptide(L)' 'MIKTALRGLVAAALVVLPLAPAPPAHAAETVPLAIAIAIDRLTPGTESQEGYQRTSFKHWKAGPNPTDGCSTRAGSVGSW' A
#
# COMPACT_ATOMS: atom_id res chain seq x y z
N MET A 1 30.42 -32.69 22.90
CA MET A 1 31.10 -32.00 21.78
C MET A 1 30.12 -31.58 20.67
N ILE A 2 29.18 -32.44 20.25
CA ILE A 2 28.25 -32.14 19.14
C ILE A 2 27.30 -30.94 19.39
N LYS A 3 26.90 -30.73 20.65
CA LYS A 3 26.00 -29.63 21.06
C LYS A 3 26.64 -28.25 20.89
N THR A 4 27.95 -28.16 21.07
CA THR A 4 28.72 -26.91 20.91
C THR A 4 28.92 -26.59 19.43
N ALA A 5 29.18 -27.61 18.61
CA ALA A 5 29.25 -27.47 17.16
C ALA A 5 27.89 -27.02 16.56
N LEU A 6 26.79 -27.58 17.03
CA LEU A 6 25.44 -27.19 16.60
C LEU A 6 25.13 -25.72 16.92
N ARG A 7 25.53 -25.24 18.10
CA ARG A 7 25.35 -23.84 18.49
C ARG A 7 26.20 -22.88 17.66
N GLY A 8 27.43 -23.27 17.32
CA GLY A 8 28.30 -22.49 16.43
C GLY A 8 27.71 -22.35 15.03
N LEU A 9 27.14 -23.42 14.48
CA LEU A 9 26.47 -23.41 13.18
C LEU A 9 25.26 -22.46 13.16
N VAL A 10 24.41 -22.50 14.20
CA VAL A 10 23.25 -21.62 14.31
C VAL A 10 23.68 -20.15 14.43
N ALA A 11 24.70 -19.85 15.23
CA ALA A 11 25.22 -18.49 15.35
C ALA A 11 25.78 -17.98 14.01
N ALA A 12 26.52 -18.81 13.28
CA ALA A 12 27.03 -18.46 11.96
C ALA A 12 25.90 -18.21 10.95
N ALA A 13 24.85 -19.03 10.95
CA ALA A 13 23.70 -18.86 10.07
C ALA A 13 22.95 -17.54 10.35
N LEU A 14 22.79 -17.15 11.61
CA LEU A 14 22.14 -15.90 12.00
C LEU A 14 22.95 -14.67 11.58
N VAL A 15 24.28 -14.74 11.59
CA VAL A 15 25.17 -13.65 11.15
C VAL A 15 25.16 -13.48 9.62
N VAL A 16 24.95 -14.56 8.87
CA VAL A 16 24.91 -14.54 7.40
C VAL A 16 23.53 -14.15 6.85
N LEU A 17 22.46 -14.34 7.62
CA LEU A 17 21.08 -14.02 7.24
C LEU A 17 20.85 -12.59 6.69
N PRO A 18 21.38 -11.49 7.28
CA PRO A 18 21.18 -10.13 6.75
C PRO A 18 21.93 -9.85 5.44
N LEU A 19 22.83 -10.75 5.03
CA LEU A 19 23.52 -10.65 3.74
C LEU A 19 22.70 -11.26 2.59
N ALA A 20 21.56 -11.89 2.90
CA ALA A 20 20.63 -12.33 1.87
C ALA A 20 20.06 -11.10 1.14
N PRO A 21 20.09 -11.07 -0.20
CA PRO A 21 19.46 -9.99 -0.95
C PRO A 21 17.97 -9.95 -0.60
N ALA A 22 17.49 -8.78 -0.21
CA ALA A 22 16.05 -8.58 -0.09
C ALA A 22 15.40 -8.89 -1.45
N PRO A 23 14.23 -9.55 -1.49
CA PRO A 23 13.47 -9.65 -2.73
C PRO A 23 13.27 -8.23 -3.27
N PRO A 24 13.35 -8.02 -4.60
CA PRO A 24 13.10 -6.70 -5.16
C PRO A 24 11.74 -6.24 -4.67
N ALA A 25 11.70 -5.09 -4.00
CA ALA A 25 10.44 -4.40 -3.74
C ALA A 25 9.72 -4.30 -5.09
N HIS A 26 8.47 -4.78 -5.16
CA HIS A 26 7.70 -4.83 -6.40
C HIS A 26 7.95 -3.55 -7.19
N ALA A 27 8.60 -3.71 -8.35
CA ALA A 27 8.97 -2.57 -9.18
C ALA A 27 7.70 -1.76 -9.42
N ALA A 28 7.78 -0.45 -9.18
CA ALA A 28 6.71 0.46 -9.56
C ALA A 28 6.36 0.16 -11.02
N GLU A 29 5.07 -0.07 -11.29
CA GLU A 29 4.59 -0.41 -12.62
C GLU A 29 5.09 0.67 -13.60
N THR A 30 6.03 0.30 -14.48
CA THR A 30 6.64 1.27 -15.38
C THR A 30 5.66 1.54 -16.52
N VAL A 31 5.00 2.68 -16.46
CA VAL A 31 4.11 3.14 -17.53
C VAL A 31 4.96 3.58 -18.73
N PRO A 32 4.65 3.14 -19.96
CA PRO A 32 5.30 3.65 -21.17
C PRO A 32 5.29 5.18 -21.23
N LEU A 33 6.41 5.80 -21.60
CA LEU A 33 6.56 7.25 -21.64
C LEU A 33 5.45 7.95 -22.45
N ALA A 34 5.02 7.32 -23.55
CA ALA A 34 3.93 7.84 -24.38
C ALA A 34 2.60 7.96 -23.60
N ILE A 35 2.31 7.00 -22.70
CA ILE A 35 1.11 7.02 -21.86
C ILE A 35 1.25 8.09 -20.78
N ALA A 36 2.42 8.23 -20.16
CA ALA A 36 2.66 9.28 -19.16
C ALA A 36 2.46 10.69 -19.75
N ILE A 37 2.97 10.93 -20.97
CA ILE A 37 2.78 12.20 -21.69
C ILE A 37 1.30 12.40 -22.06
N ALA A 38 0.58 11.35 -22.44
CA ALA A 38 -0.84 11.45 -22.76
C ALA A 38 -1.69 11.83 -21.54
N ILE A 39 -1.35 11.31 -20.35
CA ILE A 39 -2.01 11.66 -19.09
C ILE A 39 -1.71 13.12 -18.72
N ASP A 40 -0.46 13.57 -18.85
CA ASP A 40 -0.07 14.94 -18.53
C ASP A 40 -0.77 15.99 -19.42
N ARG A 41 -1.07 15.61 -20.67
CA ARG A 41 -1.82 16.44 -21.62
C ARG A 41 -3.33 16.40 -21.44
N LEU A 42 -3.84 15.57 -20.54
CA LEU A 42 -5.26 15.43 -20.34
C LEU A 42 -5.78 16.67 -19.60
N THR A 43 -6.56 17.50 -20.28
CA THR A 43 -7.19 18.65 -19.66
C THR A 43 -8.15 18.18 -18.56
N PRO A 44 -7.99 18.64 -17.30
CA PRO A 44 -8.95 18.33 -16.26
C PRO A 44 -10.33 18.82 -16.67
N GLY A 45 -11.28 17.88 -16.79
CA GLY A 45 -12.68 18.21 -17.02
C GLY A 45 -13.34 18.67 -15.73
N THR A 46 -14.39 19.47 -15.86
CA THR A 46 -15.27 19.77 -14.73
C THR A 46 -16.02 18.51 -14.34
N GLU A 47 -15.87 18.06 -13.09
CA GLU A 47 -16.67 16.95 -12.57
C GLU A 47 -18.15 17.35 -12.57
N SER A 48 -18.99 16.60 -13.30
CA SER A 48 -20.43 16.81 -13.25
C SER A 48 -20.98 16.23 -11.95
N GLN A 49 -21.57 17.09 -11.12
CA GLN A 49 -22.30 16.71 -9.91
C GLN A 49 -23.82 16.71 -10.15
N GLU A 50 -24.27 16.76 -11.41
CA GLU A 50 -25.69 16.75 -11.73
C GLU A 50 -26.35 15.49 -11.14
N GLY A 51 -27.39 15.69 -10.34
CA GLY A 51 -28.07 14.59 -9.62
C GLY A 51 -27.28 13.97 -8.46
N TYR A 52 -26.04 14.40 -8.21
CA TYR A 52 -25.26 13.91 -7.08
C TYR A 52 -25.76 14.51 -5.76
N GLN A 53 -26.32 13.65 -4.91
CA GLN A 53 -26.66 13.99 -3.54
C GLN A 53 -25.74 13.25 -2.57
N ARG A 54 -24.98 14.01 -1.77
CA ARG A 54 -24.08 13.45 -0.74
C ARG A 54 -24.81 12.50 0.21
N THR A 55 -26.12 12.67 0.39
CA THR A 55 -26.97 11.89 1.29
C THR A 55 -27.49 10.59 0.68
N SER A 56 -27.35 10.37 -0.63
CA SER A 56 -27.79 9.13 -1.28
C SER A 56 -26.97 7.91 -0.86
N PHE A 57 -25.74 8.12 -0.36
CA PHE A 57 -24.82 7.06 0.05
C PHE A 57 -24.31 7.26 1.47
N LYS A 58 -25.21 7.21 2.46
CA LYS A 58 -24.88 7.45 3.89
C LYS A 58 -23.87 6.42 4.42
N HIS A 59 -24.12 5.14 4.17
CA HIS A 59 -23.33 4.02 4.71
C HIS A 59 -21.99 3.82 3.99
N TRP A 60 -21.86 4.29 2.76
CA TRP A 60 -20.62 4.16 1.99
C TRP A 60 -19.51 5.09 2.51
N LYS A 61 -19.86 6.26 3.05
CA LYS A 61 -18.87 7.26 3.47
C LYS A 61 -18.48 7.16 4.94
N ALA A 62 -19.45 6.93 5.82
CA ALA A 62 -19.22 6.87 7.26
C ALA A 62 -19.13 5.44 7.80
N GLY A 63 -19.32 4.44 6.94
CA GLY A 63 -19.50 3.06 7.37
C GLY A 63 -20.86 2.83 8.07
N PRO A 64 -21.08 1.62 8.61
CA PRO A 64 -22.25 1.30 9.42
C PRO A 64 -22.26 2.02 10.77
N ASN A 65 -21.08 2.28 11.35
CA ASN A 65 -20.92 2.98 12.61
C ASN A 65 -20.05 4.24 12.41
N PRO A 66 -20.62 5.46 12.43
CA PRO A 66 -19.88 6.68 12.13
C PRO A 66 -18.80 7.05 13.17
N THR A 67 -18.77 6.40 14.33
CA THR A 67 -17.80 6.67 15.40
C THR A 67 -16.65 5.68 15.46
N ASP A 68 -16.68 4.60 14.66
CA ASP A 68 -15.65 3.56 14.69
C ASP A 68 -14.37 3.96 13.93
N GLY A 69 -14.40 5.06 13.17
CA GLY A 69 -13.27 5.52 12.35
C GLY A 69 -12.99 4.64 11.12
N CYS A 70 -13.76 3.57 10.90
CA CYS A 70 -13.64 2.65 9.78
C CYS A 70 -14.44 3.18 8.58
N SER A 71 -13.82 4.03 7.76
CA SER A 71 -14.40 4.40 6.47
C SER A 71 -13.68 3.67 5.33
N THR A 72 -14.43 3.21 4.32
CA THR A 72 -13.84 2.61 3.10
C THR A 72 -13.04 3.62 2.28
N ARG A 73 -13.23 4.93 2.53
CA ARG A 73 -12.51 6.02 1.86
C ARG A 73 -11.20 6.38 2.55
N ALA A 74 -11.13 6.28 3.87
CA ALA A 74 -9.89 6.33 4.61
C ALA A 74 -9.41 4.88 4.78
N GLY A 75 -8.72 4.35 3.76
CA GLY A 75 -7.77 3.28 4.03
C GLY A 75 -6.94 3.74 5.22
N SER A 76 -7.01 2.99 6.31
CA SER A 76 -6.37 3.25 7.60
C SER A 76 -5.14 4.15 7.44
N VAL A 77 -5.30 5.44 7.77
CA VAL A 77 -4.16 6.32 8.00
C VAL A 77 -3.60 5.86 9.34
N GLY A 78 -2.84 4.78 9.29
CA GLY A 78 -1.99 4.35 10.38
C GLY A 78 -1.05 5.51 10.68
N SER A 79 -1.17 6.04 11.88
CA SER A 79 -0.17 6.85 12.56
C SER A 79 1.23 6.31 12.31
N TRP A 80 1.98 6.97 11.41
CA TRP A 80 3.45 7.01 11.35
C TRP A 80 3.85 8.41 10.86
#